data_AF-A0A959DLY4-F1
#
_entry.id   AF-A0A959DLY4-F1
#
_cell.length_a   1.000
_cell.length_b   1.000
_cell.length_c   1.000
_cell.angle_alpha   90.00
_cell.angle_beta   90.00
_cell.angle_gamma   90.00
#
_symmetry.space_group_name_H-M   'P 1'
#
loop_
_entity.id
_entity.type
_entity.pdbx_description
1 polymer ?
#
loop_
_entity_poly.entity_id
_entity_poly.type
_entity_poly.pdbx_seq_one_letter_code
_entity_poly.pdbx_strand_id
1 'polypeptide(L)'
;ERESGHDAPAETYNIDQLPLLRYVGQPIAAVAAESQYIANEAAKLIKVEYETKPFVLELDKARRKGAPIVFEKKVKDEGNEGDVGVEAADEQEGNLRGPSTGSFLGGPRGDVEKGFAEADFVVEGEFRTQVQTHCALETHGVVADWKPDMLTVYASTQNTAGVRDDLAELFDLPKSKVRVITEYMGGGFGAKFGAGHFGVMATELSRKTGRPVKLMLDREEEHLSAGNRPNSHQMLKIGVKNDGKLTAIDLTSYGTAGVGLGAGVGRVAQDLYECPNFRQAQYDVFTHAGPGAAFRAPGNVQGIFSLEQLIDQAAERLGMDPVKYRDIIDKHEVRKLQRAKGAEVFGWKYKKPGSDPGPIKRGFGMAQGHWTRFINLNSSATVRINKDGSVEVMSSVQDIGTGTKTILAQVVAEELGLMAEDITVKIGDTIYPDGPGSGGSVTAGSITPAVRNAAYKAKMELLGQVAGAWDVEIDSLEVKNG
;
A
#
# COMPACT_ATOMS: atom_id res chain seq x y z
N GLU A 1 47.69 -35.81 -16.85
CA GLU A 1 47.28 -36.27 -15.50
C GLU A 1 47.75 -35.28 -14.45
N ARG A 2 46.83 -34.44 -13.97
CA ARG A 2 46.85 -33.85 -12.63
C ARG A 2 45.38 -33.67 -12.25
N GLU A 3 44.84 -34.69 -11.61
CA GLU A 3 43.64 -34.60 -10.80
C GLU A 3 43.89 -33.59 -9.68
N SER A 4 42.97 -32.65 -9.51
CA SER A 4 42.74 -32.03 -8.21
C SER A 4 41.24 -31.80 -8.08
N GLY A 5 40.53 -32.90 -7.85
CA GLY A 5 39.24 -32.84 -7.17
C GLY A 5 39.47 -32.23 -5.80
N HIS A 6 38.89 -31.06 -5.58
CA HIS A 6 38.52 -30.58 -4.26
C HIS A 6 37.00 -30.42 -4.32
N ASP A 7 36.29 -31.54 -4.12
CA ASP A 7 34.93 -31.47 -3.61
C ASP A 7 35.05 -30.84 -2.22
N ALA A 8 34.77 -29.54 -2.13
CA ALA A 8 34.48 -28.94 -0.84
C ALA A 8 33.36 -29.77 -0.19
N PRO A 9 33.50 -30.18 1.08
CA PRO A 9 32.45 -30.96 1.73
C PRO A 9 31.14 -30.18 1.63
N ALA A 10 30.09 -30.83 1.11
CA ALA A 10 28.76 -30.24 1.05
C ALA A 10 28.39 -29.80 2.47
N GLU A 11 28.25 -28.49 2.70
CA GLU A 11 27.74 -27.97 3.97
C GLU A 11 26.35 -28.54 4.17
N THR A 12 26.24 -29.52 5.08
CA THR A 12 24.98 -30.16 5.41
C THR A 12 24.38 -29.38 6.57
N TYR A 13 23.35 -28.59 6.29
CA TYR A 13 22.61 -27.87 7.33
C TYR A 13 21.64 -28.84 8.02
N ASN A 14 21.56 -28.80 9.35
CA ASN A 14 20.69 -29.70 10.11
C ASN A 14 19.21 -29.36 9.84
N ILE A 15 18.44 -30.36 9.41
CA ILE A 15 17.00 -30.25 9.09
C ILE A 15 16.17 -29.74 10.29
N ASP A 16 16.59 -30.04 11.52
CA ASP A 16 15.92 -29.61 12.76
C ASP A 16 16.09 -28.10 13.03
N GLN A 17 16.94 -27.41 12.27
CA GLN A 17 17.16 -25.96 12.35
C GLN A 17 16.52 -25.19 11.18
N LEU A 18 15.95 -25.89 10.18
CA LEU A 18 15.35 -25.25 9.02
C LEU A 18 13.88 -24.88 9.27
N PRO A 19 13.41 -23.72 8.77
CA PRO A 19 12.05 -23.26 9.03
C PRO A 19 11.02 -24.15 8.33
N LEU A 20 9.88 -24.39 8.99
CA LEU A 20 8.69 -24.93 8.35
C LEU A 20 8.27 -24.01 7.19
N LEU A 21 8.26 -24.56 5.97
CA LEU A 21 7.77 -23.87 4.78
C LEU A 21 6.26 -23.90 4.74
N ARG A 22 5.64 -22.75 4.51
CA ARG A 22 4.17 -22.60 4.55
C ARG A 22 3.55 -22.35 3.19
N TYR A 23 4.33 -21.96 2.19
CA TYR A 23 3.83 -21.66 0.85
C TYR A 23 4.91 -21.90 -0.21
N VAL A 24 4.46 -22.16 -1.43
CA VAL A 24 5.33 -22.22 -2.62
C VAL A 24 5.78 -20.81 -2.96
N GLY A 25 7.10 -20.58 -2.98
CA GLY A 25 7.70 -19.25 -3.14
C GLY A 25 8.43 -18.73 -1.89
N GLN A 26 8.34 -19.45 -0.76
CA GLN A 26 9.09 -19.11 0.44
C GLN A 26 10.59 -19.37 0.21
N PRO A 27 11.48 -18.38 0.41
CA PRO A 27 12.92 -18.58 0.23
C PRO A 27 13.49 -19.63 1.17
N ILE A 28 14.41 -20.45 0.65
CA ILE A 28 15.09 -21.52 1.40
C ILE A 28 16.59 -21.25 1.48
N ALA A 29 17.20 -20.91 0.33
CA ALA A 29 18.62 -20.63 0.19
C ALA A 29 18.82 -19.57 -0.90
N ALA A 30 19.99 -18.94 -0.90
CA ALA A 30 20.39 -17.97 -1.91
C ALA A 30 21.80 -18.26 -2.41
N VAL A 31 22.06 -17.96 -3.68
CA VAL A 31 23.37 -18.16 -4.33
C VAL A 31 23.84 -16.83 -4.92
N ALA A 32 25.12 -16.52 -4.69
CA ALA A 32 25.81 -15.43 -5.39
C ALA A 32 26.78 -16.01 -6.41
N ALA A 33 26.79 -15.46 -7.62
CA ALA A 33 27.74 -15.82 -8.67
C ALA A 33 28.08 -14.59 -9.53
N GLU A 34 29.09 -14.71 -10.39
CA GLU A 34 29.56 -13.62 -11.26
C GLU A 34 28.60 -13.27 -12.40
N SER A 35 27.60 -14.13 -12.66
CA SER A 35 26.52 -13.87 -13.62
C SER A 35 25.21 -14.54 -13.20
N GLN A 36 24.09 -14.00 -13.69
CA GLN A 36 22.77 -14.59 -13.45
C GLN A 36 22.69 -16.04 -13.96
N TYR A 37 23.31 -16.35 -15.10
CA TYR A 37 23.33 -17.70 -15.65
C TYR A 37 23.99 -18.69 -14.67
N ILE A 38 25.17 -18.35 -14.15
CA ILE A 38 25.87 -19.21 -13.18
C ILE A 38 25.06 -19.33 -11.89
N ALA A 39 24.46 -18.23 -11.40
CA ALA A 39 23.62 -18.26 -10.21
C ALA A 39 22.43 -19.22 -10.37
N ASN A 40 21.76 -19.17 -11.53
CA ASN A 40 20.63 -20.06 -11.84
C ASN A 40 21.06 -21.53 -11.95
N GLU A 41 22.19 -21.82 -12.61
CA GLU A 41 22.70 -23.19 -12.71
C GLU A 41 23.15 -23.72 -11.33
N ALA A 42 23.82 -22.90 -10.53
CA ALA A 42 24.24 -23.27 -9.18
C ALA A 42 23.06 -23.48 -8.23
N ALA A 43 21.99 -22.68 -8.33
CA ALA A 43 20.77 -22.87 -7.55
C ALA A 43 20.12 -24.23 -7.81
N LYS A 44 20.16 -24.74 -9.05
CA LYS A 44 19.65 -26.09 -9.41
C LYS A 44 20.46 -27.23 -8.79
N LEU A 45 21.70 -26.98 -8.36
CA LEU A 45 22.55 -27.99 -7.71
C LEU A 45 22.20 -28.16 -6.23
N ILE A 46 21.48 -27.21 -5.63
CA ILE A 46 21.00 -27.31 -4.25
C ILE A 46 19.89 -28.36 -4.20
N LYS A 47 20.13 -29.43 -3.45
CA LYS A 47 19.14 -30.48 -3.20
C LYS A 47 18.50 -30.23 -1.85
N VAL A 48 17.16 -30.16 -1.85
CA VAL A 48 16.36 -30.00 -0.64
C VAL A 48 15.41 -31.20 -0.56
N GLU A 49 15.44 -31.90 0.57
CA GLU A 49 14.53 -33.00 0.86
C GLU A 49 13.39 -32.47 1.75
N TYR A 50 12.15 -32.77 1.36
CA TYR A 50 10.95 -32.28 2.06
C TYR A 50 10.13 -33.44 2.63
N GLU A 51 9.67 -33.28 3.87
CA GLU A 51 8.51 -34.01 4.37
C GLU A 51 7.24 -33.22 4.00
N THR A 52 6.47 -33.72 3.03
CA THR A 52 5.24 -33.03 2.60
C THR A 52 4.13 -33.20 3.63
N LYS A 53 3.58 -32.09 4.11
CA LYS A 53 2.45 -32.06 5.04
C LYS A 53 1.14 -31.68 4.30
N PRO A 54 -0.04 -32.04 4.83
CA PRO A 54 -1.32 -31.58 4.30
C PRO A 54 -1.39 -30.05 4.28
N PHE A 55 -2.00 -29.49 3.23
CA PHE A 55 -2.12 -28.04 3.05
C PHE A 55 -3.54 -27.63 2.65
N VAL A 56 -3.83 -26.33 2.71
CA VAL A 56 -5.13 -25.75 2.32
C VAL A 56 -4.93 -24.38 1.67
N LEU A 57 -5.60 -24.15 0.53
CA LEU A 57 -5.46 -22.93 -0.27
C LEU A 57 -6.79 -22.16 -0.41
N GLU A 58 -7.92 -22.86 -0.38
CA GLU A 58 -9.22 -22.23 -0.60
C GLU A 58 -9.83 -21.68 0.69
N LEU A 59 -10.30 -20.42 0.65
CA LEU A 59 -10.93 -19.70 1.76
C LEU A 59 -11.96 -20.56 2.50
N ASP A 60 -12.92 -21.16 1.77
CA ASP A 60 -14.02 -21.91 2.39
C ASP A 60 -13.59 -23.27 2.95
N LYS A 61 -12.47 -23.84 2.49
CA LYS A 61 -11.92 -25.08 3.05
C LYS A 61 -11.09 -24.78 4.29
N ALA A 62 -10.27 -23.73 4.26
CA ALA A 62 -9.42 -23.32 5.37
C ALA A 62 -10.22 -23.03 6.64
N ARG A 63 -11.46 -22.56 6.49
CA ARG A 63 -12.36 -22.24 7.61
C ARG A 63 -13.05 -23.45 8.26
N ARG A 64 -12.93 -24.65 7.69
CA ARG A 64 -13.63 -25.83 8.21
C ARG A 64 -12.88 -26.42 9.40
N LYS A 65 -13.63 -26.98 10.34
CA LYS A 65 -13.05 -27.79 11.41
C LYS A 65 -12.25 -28.95 10.81
N GLY A 66 -11.00 -29.12 11.26
CA GLY A 66 -10.09 -30.16 10.76
C GLY A 66 -9.34 -29.82 9.47
N ALA A 67 -9.45 -28.59 8.97
CA ALA A 67 -8.56 -28.13 7.91
C ALA A 67 -7.09 -28.17 8.37
N PRO A 68 -6.12 -28.44 7.46
CA PRO A 68 -4.71 -28.32 7.77
C PRO A 68 -4.38 -26.94 8.37
N ILE A 69 -3.69 -26.94 9.51
CA ILE A 69 -3.41 -25.73 10.28
C ILE A 69 -2.14 -25.05 9.76
N VAL A 70 -2.23 -23.76 9.41
CA VAL A 70 -1.09 -22.98 8.89
C VAL A 70 -0.15 -22.52 10.02
N PHE A 71 -0.73 -22.16 11.16
CA PHE A 71 -0.01 -21.71 12.35
C PHE A 71 -0.50 -22.44 13.59
N GLU A 72 0.36 -23.24 14.20
CA GLU A 72 0.05 -23.92 15.47
C GLU A 72 -0.06 -22.95 16.65
N LYS A 73 0.66 -21.83 16.58
CA LYS A 73 0.63 -20.76 17.57
C LYS A 73 -0.20 -19.60 17.04
N LYS A 74 -0.79 -18.84 17.95
CA LYS A 74 -1.48 -17.60 17.62
C LYS A 74 -0.51 -16.63 16.95
N VAL A 75 -0.90 -16.11 15.78
CA VAL A 75 -0.15 -15.07 15.07
C VAL A 75 -0.48 -13.74 15.70
N LYS A 76 0.55 -13.03 16.17
CA LYS A 76 0.41 -11.66 16.64
C LYS A 76 0.56 -10.70 15.46
N ASP A 77 -0.16 -9.59 15.54
CA ASP A 77 0.09 -8.46 14.68
C ASP A 77 1.25 -7.66 15.28
N GLU A 78 2.43 -7.81 14.68
CA GLU A 78 3.64 -7.10 15.10
C GLU A 78 3.80 -5.74 14.37
N GLY A 79 2.77 -5.28 13.64
CA GLY A 79 2.67 -3.90 13.17
C GLY A 79 3.55 -3.53 11.97
N ASN A 80 4.14 -4.49 11.26
CA ASN A 80 5.06 -4.20 10.16
C ASN A 80 4.42 -4.36 8.77
N GLU A 81 4.51 -3.26 8.04
CA GLU A 81 4.35 -3.07 6.59
C GLU A 81 2.95 -3.26 5.98
N GLY A 82 2.26 -2.13 5.82
CA GLY A 82 1.24 -1.97 4.78
C GLY A 82 -0.21 -2.12 5.22
N ASP A 83 -0.47 -2.59 6.44
CA ASP A 83 -1.84 -2.65 6.94
C ASP A 83 -2.29 -1.28 7.46
N VAL A 84 -3.24 -0.68 6.74
CA VAL A 84 -3.91 0.55 7.16
C VAL A 84 -5.02 0.16 8.15
N GLY A 85 -4.57 -0.21 9.34
CA GLY A 85 -5.26 -0.11 10.62
C GLY A 85 -6.56 -0.89 10.76
N VAL A 86 -6.41 -2.20 10.82
CA VAL A 86 -7.34 -3.07 11.52
C VAL A 86 -6.92 -3.09 12.99
N GLU A 87 -7.82 -2.88 13.96
CA GLU A 87 -7.47 -3.18 15.36
C GLU A 87 -7.11 -4.67 15.43
N ALA A 88 -5.95 -4.97 16.01
CA ALA A 88 -5.44 -6.33 16.10
C ALA A 88 -6.47 -7.22 16.79
N ALA A 89 -7.00 -8.21 16.08
CA ALA A 89 -7.76 -9.28 16.69
C ALA A 89 -6.79 -10.21 17.43
N ASP A 90 -7.02 -10.42 18.73
CA ASP A 90 -6.24 -11.34 19.57
C ASP A 90 -6.75 -12.79 19.54
N GLU A 91 -7.91 -12.99 18.92
CA GLU A 91 -8.58 -14.27 18.80
C GLU A 91 -8.18 -14.99 17.52
N GLN A 92 -7.83 -16.27 17.68
CA GLN A 92 -7.56 -17.18 16.57
C GLN A 92 -8.12 -18.57 16.93
N GLU A 93 -8.93 -19.12 16.04
CA GLU A 93 -9.42 -20.50 16.09
C GLU A 93 -9.04 -21.20 14.78
N GLY A 94 -8.10 -22.14 14.87
CA GLY A 94 -7.53 -22.82 13.71
C GLY A 94 -6.91 -21.81 12.73
N ASN A 95 -7.47 -21.74 11.52
CA ASN A 95 -7.02 -20.82 10.47
C ASN A 95 -7.81 -19.49 10.43
N LEU A 96 -8.78 -19.26 11.31
CA LEU A 96 -9.48 -17.98 11.39
C LEU A 96 -8.85 -17.13 12.48
N ARG A 97 -8.44 -15.91 12.13
CA ARG A 97 -8.09 -14.86 13.08
C ARG A 97 -9.11 -13.74 12.98
N GLY A 98 -9.64 -13.30 14.12
CA GLY A 98 -10.78 -12.38 14.18
C GLY A 98 -11.86 -12.81 15.17
N PRO A 99 -12.97 -12.07 15.26
CA PRO A 99 -13.26 -10.90 14.43
C PRO A 99 -12.49 -9.66 14.87
N SER A 100 -11.96 -8.89 13.91
CA SER A 100 -11.74 -7.47 14.13
C SER A 100 -13.04 -6.71 13.90
N THR A 101 -13.44 -5.92 14.88
CA THR A 101 -14.71 -5.17 14.87
C THR A 101 -14.51 -3.68 14.62
N GLY A 102 -13.27 -3.20 14.58
CA GLY A 102 -12.93 -1.78 14.46
C GLY A 102 -11.90 -1.46 13.38
N SER A 103 -11.65 -0.17 13.23
CA SER A 103 -10.55 0.41 12.46
C SER A 103 -10.07 1.68 13.17
N PHE A 104 -9.01 2.33 12.67
CA PHE A 104 -8.60 3.64 13.16
C PHE A 104 -9.67 4.76 12.97
N LEU A 105 -10.78 4.49 12.27
CA LEU A 105 -11.94 5.37 12.16
C LEU A 105 -13.04 5.09 13.20
N GLY A 106 -12.83 4.09 14.08
CA GLY A 106 -13.72 3.72 15.17
C GLY A 106 -14.18 2.25 15.09
N GLY A 107 -15.15 1.89 15.93
CA GLY A 107 -15.72 0.55 16.01
C GLY A 107 -17.21 0.48 15.64
N PRO A 108 -17.92 -0.55 16.13
CA PRO A 108 -19.37 -0.63 16.07
C PRO A 108 -20.01 0.58 16.74
N ARG A 109 -21.20 0.97 16.27
CA ARG A 109 -21.98 2.10 16.82
C ARG A 109 -23.47 1.79 16.81
N GLY A 110 -24.19 2.35 17.77
CA GLY A 110 -25.63 2.19 17.89
C GLY A 110 -26.09 0.76 18.21
N ASP A 111 -27.33 0.44 17.83
CA ASP A 111 -28.00 -0.84 18.02
C ASP A 111 -28.51 -1.31 16.64
N VAL A 112 -27.82 -2.30 16.07
CA VAL A 112 -28.07 -2.78 14.70
C VAL A 112 -29.41 -3.53 14.62
N GLU A 113 -29.76 -4.28 15.65
CA GLU A 113 -31.02 -5.00 15.77
C GLU A 113 -32.20 -4.02 15.76
N LYS A 114 -32.10 -2.94 16.56
CA LYS A 114 -33.07 -1.84 16.54
C LYS A 114 -33.11 -1.16 15.18
N GLY A 115 -31.95 -0.86 14.58
CA GLY A 115 -31.87 -0.23 13.27
C GLY A 115 -32.54 -1.05 12.16
N PHE A 116 -32.42 -2.38 12.19
CA PHE A 116 -33.15 -3.26 11.27
C PHE A 116 -34.64 -3.34 11.58
N ALA A 117 -35.05 -3.37 12.85
CA ALA A 117 -36.46 -3.34 13.24
C ALA A 117 -37.15 -2.04 12.82
N GLU A 118 -36.41 -0.93 12.78
CA GLU A 118 -36.87 0.36 12.30
C GLU A 118 -36.77 0.50 10.78
N ALA A 119 -36.13 -0.39 10.03
CA ALA A 119 -36.06 -0.28 8.57
C ALA A 119 -37.44 -0.51 7.92
N ASP A 120 -37.77 0.23 6.86
CA ASP A 120 -38.99 -0.05 6.09
C ASP A 120 -38.78 -1.23 5.14
N PHE A 121 -37.54 -1.43 4.69
CA PHE A 121 -37.09 -2.65 4.03
C PHE A 121 -35.59 -2.85 4.24
N VAL A 122 -35.13 -4.06 3.93
CA VAL A 122 -33.72 -4.44 3.99
C VAL A 122 -33.26 -4.96 2.64
N VAL A 123 -32.04 -4.58 2.25
CA VAL A 123 -31.28 -5.19 1.16
C VAL A 123 -30.10 -5.96 1.74
N GLU A 124 -29.82 -7.13 1.22
CA GLU A 124 -28.74 -8.00 1.69
C GLU A 124 -28.11 -8.77 0.53
N GLY A 125 -26.83 -9.10 0.64
CA GLY A 125 -26.12 -9.82 -0.39
C GLY A 125 -24.83 -10.46 0.07
N GLU A 126 -24.41 -11.49 -0.67
CA GLU A 126 -23.12 -12.16 -0.54
C GLU A 126 -22.25 -11.80 -1.75
N PHE A 127 -21.05 -11.27 -1.50
CA PHE A 127 -20.14 -10.79 -2.54
C PHE A 127 -18.77 -11.42 -2.39
N ARG A 128 -18.13 -11.73 -3.53
CA ARG A 128 -16.78 -12.27 -3.57
C ARG A 128 -15.89 -11.45 -4.49
N THR A 129 -14.68 -11.17 -4.05
CA THR A 129 -13.61 -10.61 -4.89
C THR A 129 -12.47 -11.62 -5.02
N GLN A 130 -11.69 -11.54 -6.08
CA GLN A 130 -10.55 -12.45 -6.31
C GLN A 130 -9.25 -11.86 -5.73
N VAL A 131 -8.25 -12.71 -5.54
CA VAL A 131 -6.88 -12.25 -5.29
C VAL A 131 -6.39 -11.43 -6.49
N GLN A 132 -5.64 -10.37 -6.23
CA GLN A 132 -5.03 -9.53 -7.28
C GLN A 132 -3.55 -9.29 -7.00
N THR A 133 -2.70 -9.51 -8.00
CA THR A 133 -1.26 -9.21 -7.94
C THR A 133 -0.98 -7.84 -8.56
N HIS A 134 0.02 -7.13 -8.02
CA HIS A 134 0.27 -5.72 -8.35
C HIS A 134 0.77 -5.51 -9.78
N CYS A 135 1.48 -6.51 -10.32
CA CYS A 135 2.03 -6.49 -11.68
C CYS A 135 2.80 -5.19 -12.00
N ALA A 136 3.61 -4.69 -11.07
CA ALA A 136 4.52 -3.58 -11.34
C ALA A 136 5.46 -3.97 -12.50
N LEU A 137 5.66 -3.08 -13.48
CA LEU A 137 6.46 -3.43 -14.66
C LEU A 137 7.90 -3.74 -14.28
N GLU A 138 8.49 -2.93 -13.41
CA GLU A 138 9.71 -3.27 -12.69
C GLU A 138 9.37 -4.24 -11.55
N THR A 139 10.06 -5.37 -11.47
CA THR A 139 9.88 -6.35 -10.39
C THR A 139 10.51 -5.89 -9.08
N HIS A 140 10.29 -6.64 -8.01
CA HIS A 140 10.92 -6.39 -6.71
C HIS A 140 12.42 -6.73 -6.76
N GLY A 141 13.25 -5.94 -6.10
CA GLY A 141 14.68 -6.23 -6.01
C GLY A 141 15.53 -5.08 -5.49
N VAL A 142 16.80 -5.40 -5.25
CA VAL A 142 17.82 -4.46 -4.79
C VAL A 142 19.19 -4.75 -5.42
N VAL A 143 20.08 -3.77 -5.31
CA VAL A 143 21.53 -3.97 -5.30
C VAL A 143 22.04 -3.57 -3.92
N ALA A 144 22.61 -4.51 -3.17
CA ALA A 144 23.26 -4.24 -1.90
C ALA A 144 24.78 -4.18 -2.07
N ASP A 145 25.43 -3.14 -1.56
CA ASP A 145 26.88 -3.01 -1.49
C ASP A 145 27.32 -2.77 -0.04
N TRP A 146 27.71 -3.85 0.62
CA TRP A 146 28.22 -3.84 1.98
C TRP A 146 29.71 -3.54 2.00
N LYS A 147 30.09 -2.40 2.59
CA LYS A 147 31.48 -2.03 2.89
C LYS A 147 31.71 -1.92 4.40
N PRO A 148 32.96 -1.95 4.88
CA PRO A 148 33.25 -1.83 6.32
C PRO A 148 32.69 -0.56 6.97
N ASP A 149 32.56 0.51 6.20
CA ASP A 149 32.15 1.84 6.67
C ASP A 149 30.67 2.16 6.43
N MET A 150 30.04 1.54 5.41
CA MET A 150 28.66 1.82 5.00
C MET A 150 28.05 0.63 4.24
N LEU A 151 26.79 0.32 4.54
CA LEU A 151 25.92 -0.46 3.66
C LEU A 151 25.17 0.49 2.73
N THR A 152 25.41 0.43 1.42
CA THR A 152 24.63 1.17 0.42
C THR A 152 23.70 0.23 -0.32
N VAL A 153 22.41 0.58 -0.41
CA VAL A 153 21.38 -0.25 -1.04
C VAL A 153 20.64 0.58 -2.09
N TYR A 154 20.69 0.13 -3.34
CA TYR A 154 19.84 0.64 -4.40
C TYR A 154 18.58 -0.21 -4.45
N ALA A 155 17.42 0.34 -4.12
CA ALA A 155 16.21 -0.42 -3.93
C ALA A 155 15.08 0.06 -4.84
N SER A 156 14.35 -0.88 -5.42
CA SER A 156 13.02 -0.61 -5.98
C SER A 156 12.02 -0.54 -4.81
N THR A 157 11.93 0.62 -4.14
CA THR A 157 11.09 0.80 -2.93
C THR A 157 10.22 2.06 -2.96
N GLN A 158 9.06 1.95 -2.31
CA GLN A 158 8.13 2.99 -1.92
C GLN A 158 8.50 3.66 -0.60
N ASN A 159 9.48 3.16 0.17
CA ASN A 159 9.88 3.76 1.43
C ASN A 159 11.38 3.54 1.70
N THR A 160 12.22 4.48 1.25
CA THR A 160 13.67 4.40 1.45
C THR A 160 14.06 4.31 2.94
N ALA A 161 13.37 5.05 3.80
CA ALA A 161 13.57 4.99 5.25
C ALA A 161 13.13 3.64 5.85
N GLY A 162 12.07 3.02 5.33
CA GLY A 162 11.62 1.69 5.74
C GLY A 162 12.67 0.62 5.46
N VAL A 163 13.18 0.56 4.22
CA VAL A 163 14.28 -0.34 3.87
C VAL A 163 15.52 -0.11 4.74
N ARG A 164 15.86 1.16 5.04
CA ARG A 164 17.00 1.51 5.91
C ARG A 164 16.78 0.95 7.32
N ASP A 165 15.58 1.13 7.84
CA ASP A 165 15.22 0.74 9.20
C ASP A 165 15.20 -0.79 9.34
N ASP A 166 14.58 -1.50 8.39
CA ASP A 166 14.58 -2.97 8.34
C ASP A 166 15.99 -3.56 8.36
N LEU A 167 16.86 -3.06 7.48
CA LEU A 167 18.23 -3.58 7.35
C LEU A 167 19.11 -3.15 8.53
N ALA A 168 18.89 -1.96 9.08
CA ALA A 168 19.59 -1.52 10.28
C ALA A 168 19.26 -2.40 11.49
N GLU A 169 17.97 -2.69 11.69
CA GLU A 169 17.52 -3.57 12.78
C GLU A 169 18.01 -5.00 12.59
N LEU A 170 17.80 -5.59 11.41
CA LEU A 170 18.11 -7.00 11.18
C LEU A 170 19.61 -7.31 11.27
N PHE A 171 20.46 -6.38 10.83
CA PHE A 171 21.91 -6.55 10.83
C PHE A 171 22.62 -5.85 12.01
N ASP A 172 21.85 -5.36 13.00
CA ASP A 172 22.37 -4.66 14.19
C ASP A 172 23.33 -3.51 13.82
N LEU A 173 22.92 -2.69 12.83
CA LEU A 173 23.67 -1.54 12.37
C LEU A 173 23.05 -0.24 12.89
N PRO A 174 23.87 0.78 13.23
CA PRO A 174 23.37 2.13 13.37
C PRO A 174 22.74 2.60 12.05
N LYS A 175 21.57 3.26 12.07
CA LYS A 175 20.92 3.79 10.86
C LYS A 175 21.84 4.70 10.02
N SER A 176 22.78 5.40 10.65
CA SER A 176 23.79 6.24 9.99
C SER A 176 24.82 5.45 9.16
N LYS A 177 24.83 4.12 9.28
CA LYS A 177 25.66 3.18 8.53
C LYS A 177 24.90 2.47 7.41
N VAL A 178 23.65 2.85 7.17
CA VAL A 178 22.81 2.29 6.10
C VAL A 178 22.30 3.44 5.24
N ARG A 179 22.64 3.42 3.94
CA ARG A 179 22.15 4.37 2.94
C ARG A 179 21.29 3.64 1.93
N VAL A 180 20.06 4.11 1.72
CA VAL A 180 19.14 3.56 0.71
C VAL A 180 18.89 4.61 -0.37
N ILE A 181 18.94 4.16 -1.62
CA ILE A 181 18.80 4.99 -2.82
C ILE A 181 17.72 4.40 -3.74
N THR A 182 16.77 5.24 -4.13
CA THR A 182 15.72 4.99 -5.13
C THR A 182 15.69 6.16 -6.11
N GLU A 183 16.48 6.08 -7.18
CA GLU A 183 16.53 7.16 -8.18
C GLU A 183 15.27 7.19 -9.07
N TYR A 184 14.85 6.01 -9.52
CA TYR A 184 13.65 5.76 -10.30
C TYR A 184 13.03 4.45 -9.85
N MET A 185 11.70 4.33 -10.01
CA MET A 185 10.99 3.08 -9.73
C MET A 185 9.86 2.88 -10.75
N GLY A 186 9.77 1.67 -11.31
CA GLY A 186 8.78 1.24 -12.30
C GLY A 186 7.46 0.78 -11.69
N GLY A 187 6.96 1.53 -10.71
CA GLY A 187 5.72 1.24 -9.99
C GLY A 187 5.89 0.24 -8.84
N GLY A 188 4.90 0.25 -7.94
CA GLY A 188 4.88 -0.63 -6.75
C GLY A 188 3.47 -0.88 -6.22
N PHE A 189 2.58 0.12 -6.35
CA PHE A 189 1.14 -0.01 -6.07
C PHE A 189 0.80 -0.49 -4.65
N GLY A 190 1.73 -0.40 -3.71
CA GLY A 190 1.60 -0.79 -2.31
C GLY A 190 2.55 -1.91 -1.86
N ALA A 191 3.13 -2.70 -2.77
CA ALA A 191 3.87 -3.92 -2.40
C ALA A 191 5.33 -3.69 -1.95
N LYS A 192 5.91 -2.52 -2.23
CA LYS A 192 7.36 -2.31 -2.15
C LYS A 192 7.78 -1.41 -0.98
N PHE A 193 7.33 -1.65 0.25
CA PHE A 193 7.69 -0.75 1.37
C PHE A 193 9.06 -1.06 2.00
N GLY A 194 9.28 -2.30 2.41
CA GLY A 194 10.48 -2.70 3.11
C GLY A 194 11.54 -3.34 2.24
N ALA A 195 12.57 -3.86 2.91
CA ALA A 195 13.68 -4.54 2.26
C ALA A 195 13.26 -5.85 1.58
N GLY A 196 12.22 -6.51 2.12
CA GLY A 196 11.78 -7.83 1.70
C GLY A 196 12.83 -8.92 1.91
N HIS A 197 12.44 -10.18 1.73
CA HIS A 197 13.36 -11.31 1.85
C HIS A 197 14.51 -11.23 0.83
N PHE A 198 14.26 -10.72 -0.37
CA PHE A 198 15.27 -10.53 -1.40
C PHE A 198 16.32 -9.49 -1.00
N GLY A 199 15.93 -8.40 -0.34
CA GLY A 199 16.86 -7.38 0.13
C GLY A 199 17.74 -7.88 1.26
N VAL A 200 17.17 -8.66 2.18
CA VAL A 200 17.91 -9.34 3.24
C VAL A 200 18.94 -10.31 2.66
N MET A 201 18.52 -11.17 1.72
CA MET A 201 19.42 -12.14 1.08
C MET A 201 20.56 -11.45 0.31
N ALA A 202 20.25 -10.43 -0.48
CA ALA A 202 21.26 -9.66 -1.21
C ALA A 202 22.27 -8.99 -0.25
N THR A 203 21.77 -8.42 0.85
CA THR A 203 22.60 -7.77 1.87
C THR A 203 23.54 -8.75 2.54
N GLU A 204 23.05 -9.92 2.97
CA GLU A 204 23.88 -10.95 3.61
C GLU A 204 24.92 -11.52 2.64
N LEU A 205 24.55 -11.77 1.38
CA LEU A 205 25.50 -12.21 0.35
C LEU A 205 26.57 -11.14 0.06
N SER A 206 26.19 -9.86 0.03
CA SER A 206 27.15 -8.76 -0.14
C SER A 206 28.12 -8.70 1.04
N ARG A 207 27.61 -8.83 2.27
CA ARG A 207 28.42 -8.88 3.49
C ARG A 207 29.44 -10.02 3.48
N LYS A 208 29.01 -11.23 3.10
CA LYS A 208 29.88 -12.42 3.03
C LYS A 208 30.95 -12.32 1.94
N THR A 209 30.63 -11.71 0.80
CA THR A 209 31.54 -11.63 -0.35
C THR A 209 32.40 -10.38 -0.40
N GLY A 210 32.03 -9.32 0.33
CA GLY A 210 32.63 -7.99 0.24
C GLY A 210 32.37 -7.25 -1.08
N ARG A 211 31.45 -7.77 -1.91
CA ARG A 211 31.17 -7.28 -3.26
C ARG A 211 29.70 -6.84 -3.38
N PRO A 212 29.36 -5.91 -4.28
CA PRO A 212 27.98 -5.60 -4.57
C PRO A 212 27.22 -6.84 -5.07
N VAL A 213 26.01 -7.06 -4.56
CA VAL A 213 25.12 -8.15 -4.96
C VAL A 213 23.82 -7.56 -5.48
N LYS A 214 23.50 -7.87 -6.74
CA LYS A 214 22.21 -7.58 -7.36
C LYS A 214 21.30 -8.79 -7.21
N LEU A 215 20.08 -8.57 -6.72
CA LEU A 215 19.03 -9.57 -6.66
C LEU A 215 17.70 -8.90 -7.05
N MET A 216 17.19 -9.28 -8.22
CA MET A 216 15.86 -8.88 -8.70
C MET A 216 15.05 -10.16 -8.87
N LEU A 217 13.82 -10.16 -8.37
CA LEU A 217 12.89 -11.25 -8.65
C LEU A 217 12.55 -11.25 -10.14
N ASP A 218 12.43 -12.43 -10.72
CA ASP A 218 11.73 -12.56 -12.00
C ASP A 218 10.20 -12.46 -11.80
N ARG A 219 9.44 -12.57 -12.90
CA ARG A 219 7.98 -12.40 -12.84
C ARG A 219 7.27 -13.56 -12.14
N GLU A 220 7.81 -14.77 -12.23
CA GLU A 220 7.24 -15.93 -11.57
C GLU A 220 7.48 -15.83 -10.06
N GLU A 221 8.72 -15.54 -9.67
CA GLU A 221 9.12 -15.33 -8.28
C GLU A 221 8.32 -14.20 -7.62
N GLU A 222 8.12 -13.08 -8.32
CA GLU A 222 7.32 -11.96 -7.80
C GLU A 222 5.88 -12.38 -7.50
N HIS A 223 5.24 -13.15 -8.37
CA HIS A 223 3.87 -13.62 -8.14
C HIS A 223 3.75 -14.62 -6.99
N LEU A 224 4.83 -15.32 -6.66
CA LEU A 224 4.86 -16.31 -5.58
C LEU A 224 5.25 -15.69 -4.23
N SER A 225 6.04 -14.61 -4.22
CA SER A 225 6.73 -14.15 -3.01
C SER A 225 6.55 -12.67 -2.66
N ALA A 226 6.12 -11.81 -3.60
CA ALA A 226 5.96 -10.37 -3.34
C ALA A 226 4.59 -9.97 -2.75
N GLY A 227 3.71 -10.95 -2.56
CA GLY A 227 2.40 -10.78 -1.97
C GLY A 227 1.32 -10.29 -2.94
N ASN A 228 0.13 -10.05 -2.41
CA ASN A 228 -1.08 -9.79 -3.20
C ASN A 228 -2.12 -8.98 -2.43
N ARG A 229 -3.08 -8.38 -3.15
CA ARG A 229 -4.35 -7.97 -2.54
C ARG A 229 -5.13 -9.22 -2.14
N PRO A 230 -5.47 -9.39 -0.85
CA PRO A 230 -6.32 -10.49 -0.41
C PRO A 230 -7.67 -10.48 -1.13
N ASN A 231 -8.18 -11.68 -1.41
CA ASN A 231 -9.58 -11.84 -1.81
C ASN A 231 -10.53 -11.42 -0.68
N SER A 232 -11.83 -11.42 -0.95
CA SER A 232 -12.82 -11.26 0.10
C SER A 232 -14.09 -12.06 -0.18
N HIS A 233 -14.73 -12.52 0.89
CA HIS A 233 -16.09 -13.04 0.93
C HIS A 233 -16.85 -12.19 1.97
N GLN A 234 -17.84 -11.45 1.50
CA GLN A 234 -18.53 -10.40 2.25
C GLN A 234 -20.03 -10.70 2.31
N MET A 235 -20.61 -10.72 3.50
CA MET A 235 -22.04 -10.74 3.72
C MET A 235 -22.43 -9.39 4.30
N LEU A 236 -23.20 -8.62 3.53
CA LEU A 236 -23.57 -7.26 3.88
C LEU A 236 -25.09 -7.14 3.91
N LYS A 237 -25.59 -6.42 4.92
CA LYS A 237 -27.02 -6.12 5.10
C LYS A 237 -27.20 -4.64 5.42
N ILE A 238 -28.15 -3.99 4.73
CA ILE A 238 -28.44 -2.57 4.88
C ILE A 238 -29.94 -2.35 5.10
N GLY A 239 -30.29 -1.74 6.23
CA GLY A 239 -31.64 -1.30 6.55
C GLY A 239 -31.92 0.09 5.98
N VAL A 240 -33.06 0.27 5.32
CA VAL A 240 -33.40 1.48 4.58
C VAL A 240 -34.84 1.91 4.87
N LYS A 241 -35.04 3.22 5.03
CA LYS A 241 -36.35 3.87 5.10
C LYS A 241 -36.88 4.24 3.71
N ASN A 242 -38.19 4.39 3.57
CA ASN A 242 -38.83 4.88 2.36
C ASN A 242 -38.42 6.33 2.01
N ASP A 243 -37.94 7.11 2.98
CA ASP A 243 -37.34 8.44 2.76
C ASP A 243 -35.87 8.37 2.28
N GLY A 244 -35.32 7.16 2.13
CA GLY A 244 -33.98 6.87 1.66
C GLY A 244 -32.91 6.74 2.75
N LYS A 245 -33.20 7.12 4.00
CA LYS A 245 -32.19 7.06 5.07
C LYS A 245 -31.76 5.63 5.38
N LEU A 246 -30.49 5.46 5.69
CA LEU A 246 -29.93 4.21 6.18
C LEU A 246 -30.16 4.09 7.70
N THR A 247 -30.68 2.96 8.16
CA THR A 247 -30.96 2.71 9.58
C THR A 247 -29.97 1.76 10.22
N ALA A 248 -29.48 0.77 9.48
CA ALA A 248 -28.47 -0.17 9.95
C ALA A 248 -27.57 -0.64 8.82
N ILE A 249 -26.29 -0.87 9.10
CA ILE A 249 -25.34 -1.56 8.23
C ILE A 249 -24.67 -2.66 9.06
N ASP A 250 -24.72 -3.90 8.58
CA ASP A 250 -24.09 -5.06 9.22
C ASP A 250 -23.24 -5.82 8.20
N LEU A 251 -21.94 -5.91 8.45
CA LEU A 251 -20.97 -6.54 7.56
C LEU A 251 -20.19 -7.64 8.27
N THR A 252 -20.23 -8.85 7.72
CA THR A 252 -19.26 -9.90 8.06
C THR A 252 -18.39 -10.20 6.86
N SER A 253 -17.07 -10.27 7.05
CA SER A 253 -16.14 -10.52 5.95
C SER A 253 -15.03 -11.49 6.32
N TYR A 254 -14.62 -12.28 5.34
CA TYR A 254 -13.49 -13.21 5.39
C TYR A 254 -12.58 -12.95 4.20
N GLY A 255 -11.27 -12.97 4.39
CA GLY A 255 -10.33 -12.88 3.27
C GLY A 255 -9.04 -13.64 3.53
N THR A 256 -8.42 -14.15 2.46
CA THR A 256 -7.18 -14.94 2.56
C THR A 256 -5.96 -14.04 2.40
N ALA A 257 -5.29 -13.73 3.50
CA ALA A 257 -3.99 -13.06 3.50
C ALA A 257 -2.81 -14.05 3.42
N GLY A 258 -3.04 -15.31 3.02
CA GLY A 258 -2.02 -16.34 2.97
C GLY A 258 -1.47 -16.64 4.37
N VAL A 259 -0.16 -16.47 4.52
CA VAL A 259 0.55 -16.50 5.81
C VAL A 259 0.68 -15.12 6.48
N GLY A 260 0.17 -14.07 5.83
CA GLY A 260 0.13 -12.70 6.36
C GLY A 260 -1.22 -12.34 6.97
N LEU A 261 -1.42 -11.03 7.19
CA LEU A 261 -2.62 -10.42 7.78
C LEU A 261 -3.18 -9.32 6.85
N GLY A 262 -4.27 -8.66 7.25
CA GLY A 262 -4.76 -7.44 6.60
C GLY A 262 -5.79 -7.67 5.49
N ALA A 263 -6.64 -8.70 5.63
CA ALA A 263 -7.71 -9.00 4.67
C ALA A 263 -9.05 -8.27 4.95
N GLY A 264 -9.06 -7.31 5.89
CA GLY A 264 -10.25 -6.53 6.23
C GLY A 264 -10.74 -5.62 5.09
N VAL A 265 -12.06 -5.42 5.01
CA VAL A 265 -12.74 -4.66 3.94
C VAL A 265 -13.81 -3.68 4.43
N GLY A 266 -14.11 -3.68 5.73
CA GLY A 266 -15.29 -3.02 6.30
C GLY A 266 -15.20 -1.52 6.48
N ARG A 267 -14.00 -0.94 6.38
CA ARG A 267 -13.78 0.50 6.58
C ARG A 267 -14.71 1.36 5.73
N VAL A 268 -14.84 1.08 4.44
CA VAL A 268 -15.67 1.90 3.55
C VAL A 268 -17.17 1.84 3.88
N ALA A 269 -17.66 0.71 4.42
CA ALA A 269 -19.03 0.60 4.89
C ALA A 269 -19.25 1.34 6.23
N GLN A 270 -18.18 1.53 6.99
CA GLN A 270 -18.20 2.27 8.25
C GLN A 270 -18.34 3.78 8.04
N ASP A 271 -17.67 4.34 7.03
CA ASP A 271 -17.40 5.78 6.93
C ASP A 271 -17.99 6.49 5.70
N LEU A 272 -18.29 5.78 4.60
CA LEU A 272 -18.72 6.44 3.36
C LEU A 272 -20.11 7.09 3.47
N TYR A 273 -21.06 6.39 4.11
CA TYR A 273 -22.45 6.84 4.25
C TYR A 273 -22.86 6.96 5.71
N GLU A 274 -23.65 7.99 6.01
CA GLU A 274 -24.15 8.18 7.36
C GLU A 274 -25.19 7.11 7.70
N CYS A 275 -24.93 6.39 8.78
CA CYS A 275 -25.85 5.39 9.32
C CYS A 275 -25.70 5.34 10.84
N PRO A 276 -26.77 5.48 11.64
CA PRO A 276 -26.68 5.54 13.10
C PRO A 276 -26.24 4.21 13.73
N ASN A 277 -26.58 3.08 13.10
CA ASN A 277 -26.28 1.76 13.62
C ASN A 277 -25.38 1.00 12.65
N PHE A 278 -24.19 0.63 13.10
CA PHE A 278 -23.20 -0.07 12.28
C PHE A 278 -22.49 -1.14 13.10
N ARG A 279 -22.35 -2.32 12.51
CA ARG A 279 -21.54 -3.42 13.02
C ARG A 279 -20.70 -4.00 11.90
N GLN A 280 -19.49 -4.39 12.25
CA GLN A 280 -18.63 -5.20 11.38
C GLN A 280 -17.95 -6.33 12.15
N ALA A 281 -17.67 -7.42 11.45
CA ALA A 281 -16.85 -8.53 11.91
C ALA A 281 -15.95 -9.00 10.75
N GLN A 282 -14.64 -8.81 10.89
CA GLN A 282 -13.67 -9.06 9.82
C GLN A 282 -12.69 -10.15 10.23
N TYR A 283 -12.43 -11.10 9.35
CA TYR A 283 -11.58 -12.25 9.65
C TYR A 283 -10.48 -12.41 8.59
N ASP A 284 -9.25 -12.55 9.06
CA ASP A 284 -8.16 -13.12 8.28
C ASP A 284 -8.32 -14.64 8.26
N VAL A 285 -8.25 -15.23 7.07
CA VAL A 285 -8.28 -16.69 6.86
C VAL A 285 -6.91 -17.13 6.38
N PHE A 286 -6.15 -17.79 7.26
CA PHE A 286 -4.83 -18.31 6.92
C PHE A 286 -4.93 -19.45 5.90
N THR A 287 -4.04 -19.41 4.91
CA THR A 287 -3.88 -20.45 3.89
C THR A 287 -2.40 -20.69 3.61
N HIS A 288 -2.06 -21.81 2.98
CA HIS A 288 -0.69 -22.16 2.59
C HIS A 288 -0.24 -21.42 1.31
N ALA A 289 -0.45 -20.10 1.29
CA ALA A 289 -0.14 -19.19 0.20
C ALA A 289 0.71 -18.03 0.70
N GLY A 290 1.42 -17.34 -0.21
CA GLY A 290 2.25 -16.19 0.12
C GLY A 290 1.49 -15.08 0.85
N PRO A 291 2.17 -14.27 1.67
CA PRO A 291 1.52 -13.27 2.50
C PRO A 291 0.75 -12.23 1.66
N GLY A 292 -0.35 -11.73 2.19
CA GLY A 292 -0.98 -10.52 1.67
C GLY A 292 0.00 -9.34 1.71
N ALA A 293 -0.21 -8.37 0.83
CA ALA A 293 0.55 -7.13 0.79
C ALA A 293 -0.40 -5.97 0.51
N ALA A 294 -0.02 -4.77 0.94
CA ALA A 294 -0.81 -3.58 0.65
C ALA A 294 -0.95 -3.39 -0.86
N PHE A 295 -2.16 -3.15 -1.34
CA PHE A 295 -2.45 -2.80 -2.73
C PHE A 295 -3.29 -1.53 -2.74
N ARG A 296 -2.98 -0.56 -3.61
CA ARG A 296 -3.69 0.72 -3.85
C ARG A 296 -5.11 0.73 -3.28
N ALA A 297 -5.27 1.43 -2.16
CA ALA A 297 -6.44 1.39 -1.28
C ALA A 297 -6.75 -0.01 -0.68
N PRO A 298 -5.91 -0.53 0.25
CA PRO A 298 -6.12 -1.84 0.88
C PRO A 298 -7.49 -1.92 1.55
N GLY A 299 -8.24 -3.00 1.32
CA GLY A 299 -9.57 -3.23 1.88
C GLY A 299 -10.70 -2.40 1.26
N ASN A 300 -10.49 -1.11 0.96
CA ASN A 300 -11.57 -0.24 0.44
C ASN A 300 -12.05 -0.69 -0.94
N VAL A 301 -11.16 -1.13 -1.84
CA VAL A 301 -11.56 -1.56 -3.20
C VAL A 301 -12.44 -2.81 -3.14
N GLN A 302 -12.17 -3.72 -2.21
CA GLN A 302 -13.02 -4.88 -2.00
C GLN A 302 -14.35 -4.49 -1.33
N GLY A 303 -14.31 -3.67 -0.29
CA GLY A 303 -15.49 -3.27 0.48
C GLY A 303 -16.47 -2.39 -0.31
N ILE A 304 -15.95 -1.51 -1.16
CA ILE A 304 -16.78 -0.59 -1.94
C ILE A 304 -17.63 -1.33 -2.96
N PHE A 305 -17.13 -2.45 -3.46
CA PHE A 305 -17.87 -3.30 -4.37
C PHE A 305 -19.15 -3.82 -3.70
N SER A 306 -19.08 -4.43 -2.52
CA SER A 306 -20.29 -4.94 -1.85
C SER A 306 -21.25 -3.83 -1.43
N LEU A 307 -20.70 -2.73 -0.88
CA LEU A 307 -21.48 -1.58 -0.43
C LEU A 307 -22.26 -0.95 -1.58
N GLU A 308 -21.59 -0.57 -2.67
CA GLU A 308 -22.22 0.14 -3.78
C GLU A 308 -23.24 -0.72 -4.53
N GLN A 309 -23.04 -2.04 -4.58
CA GLN A 309 -24.05 -2.95 -5.14
C GLN A 309 -25.35 -2.91 -4.32
N LEU A 310 -25.28 -2.90 -2.98
CA LEU A 310 -26.48 -2.81 -2.15
C LEU A 310 -27.09 -1.41 -2.12
N ILE A 311 -26.30 -0.35 -2.23
CA ILE A 311 -26.81 1.02 -2.41
C ILE A 311 -27.61 1.14 -3.71
N ASP A 312 -27.14 0.54 -4.81
CA ASP A 312 -27.90 0.51 -6.07
C ASP A 312 -29.18 -0.33 -5.94
N GLN A 313 -29.14 -1.49 -5.28
CA GLN A 313 -30.36 -2.28 -5.00
C GLN A 313 -31.38 -1.51 -4.14
N ALA A 314 -30.91 -0.74 -3.16
CA ALA A 314 -31.77 0.13 -2.36
C ALA A 314 -32.41 1.24 -3.22
N ALA A 315 -31.63 1.88 -4.10
CA ALA A 315 -32.15 2.87 -5.06
C ALA A 315 -33.22 2.27 -5.99
N GLU A 316 -32.97 1.07 -6.54
CA GLU A 316 -33.93 0.37 -7.39
C GLU A 316 -35.24 0.06 -6.65
N ARG A 317 -35.15 -0.42 -5.40
CA ARG A 317 -36.31 -0.74 -4.58
C ARG A 317 -37.12 0.50 -4.18
N LEU A 318 -36.45 1.64 -4.00
CA LEU A 318 -37.07 2.94 -3.80
C LEU A 318 -37.64 3.55 -5.10
N GLY A 319 -37.32 2.99 -6.27
CA GLY A 319 -37.64 3.59 -7.56
C GLY A 319 -36.92 4.93 -7.80
N MET A 320 -35.76 5.13 -7.18
CA MET A 320 -34.99 6.37 -7.24
C MET A 320 -33.83 6.27 -8.24
N ASP A 321 -33.42 7.42 -8.78
CA ASP A 321 -32.18 7.55 -9.53
C ASP A 321 -30.98 7.32 -8.58
N PRO A 322 -30.03 6.42 -8.89
CA PRO A 322 -28.87 6.12 -8.03
C PRO A 322 -27.98 7.32 -7.69
N VAL A 323 -27.88 8.32 -8.58
CA VAL A 323 -27.14 9.56 -8.31
C VAL A 323 -27.89 10.40 -7.28
N LYS A 324 -29.21 10.55 -7.45
CA LYS A 324 -30.06 11.29 -6.50
C LYS A 324 -30.15 10.60 -5.15
N TYR A 325 -30.13 9.27 -5.14
CA TYR A 325 -30.15 8.51 -3.89
C TYR A 325 -28.91 8.81 -3.04
N ARG A 326 -27.73 8.85 -3.67
CA ARG A 326 -26.48 9.23 -2.98
C ARG A 326 -26.47 10.68 -2.47
N ASP A 327 -27.25 11.58 -3.06
CA ASP A 327 -27.44 12.94 -2.50
C ASP A 327 -28.25 12.98 -1.20
N ILE A 328 -28.98 11.90 -0.87
CA ILE A 328 -29.70 11.76 0.39
C ILE A 328 -28.78 11.16 1.47
N ILE A 329 -28.03 10.11 1.13
CA ILE A 329 -27.26 9.31 2.11
C ILE A 329 -25.82 9.80 2.32
N ASP A 330 -25.28 10.63 1.42
CA ASP A 330 -23.97 11.25 1.56
C ASP A 330 -24.07 12.78 1.65
N LYS A 331 -23.88 13.28 2.87
CA LYS A 331 -23.94 14.71 3.22
C LYS A 331 -22.68 15.50 2.87
N HIS A 332 -21.66 14.88 2.27
CA HIS A 332 -20.42 15.59 1.97
C HIS A 332 -20.55 16.52 0.77
N GLU A 333 -20.52 17.83 1.02
CA GLU A 333 -20.75 18.88 0.00
C GLU A 333 -19.84 18.76 -1.23
N VAL A 334 -18.53 18.52 -1.04
CA VAL A 334 -17.61 18.35 -2.18
C VAL A 334 -17.97 17.12 -3.03
N ARG A 335 -18.35 16.00 -2.42
CA ARG A 335 -18.73 14.79 -3.18
C ARG A 335 -20.05 14.99 -3.91
N LYS A 336 -20.99 15.72 -3.32
CA LYS A 336 -22.22 16.13 -4.00
C LYS A 336 -21.92 16.97 -5.25
N LEU A 337 -21.01 17.93 -5.17
CA LEU A 337 -20.56 18.71 -6.33
C LEU A 337 -19.85 17.83 -7.38
N GLN A 338 -18.99 16.90 -6.95
CA GLN A 338 -18.32 15.95 -7.84
C GLN A 338 -19.31 15.04 -8.57
N ARG A 339 -20.32 14.51 -7.86
CA ARG A 339 -21.41 13.71 -8.45
C ARG A 339 -22.19 14.52 -9.46
N ALA A 340 -22.60 15.74 -9.11
CA ALA A 340 -23.33 16.63 -10.01
C ALA A 340 -22.52 16.92 -11.28
N LYS A 341 -21.22 17.24 -11.14
CA LYS A 341 -20.35 17.49 -12.29
C LYS A 341 -20.13 16.23 -13.14
N GLY A 342 -19.90 15.09 -12.50
CA GLY A 342 -19.77 13.80 -13.19
C GLY A 342 -21.01 13.45 -13.99
N ALA A 343 -22.20 13.62 -13.40
CA ALA A 343 -23.47 13.42 -14.06
C ALA A 343 -23.68 14.39 -15.25
N GLU A 344 -23.34 15.66 -15.09
CA GLU A 344 -23.40 16.67 -16.16
C GLU A 344 -22.49 16.29 -17.34
N VAL A 345 -21.20 16.03 -17.07
CA VAL A 345 -20.19 15.70 -18.11
C VAL A 345 -20.50 14.38 -18.81
N PHE A 346 -20.99 13.39 -18.07
CA PHE A 346 -21.41 12.10 -18.65
C PHE A 346 -22.71 12.23 -19.47
N GLY A 347 -23.53 13.26 -19.22
CA GLY A 347 -24.87 13.38 -19.78
C GLY A 347 -25.86 12.40 -19.13
N TRP A 348 -25.74 12.19 -17.82
CA TRP A 348 -26.54 11.24 -17.05
C TRP A 348 -28.04 11.52 -17.19
N LYS A 349 -28.77 10.49 -17.63
CA LYS A 349 -30.23 10.47 -17.68
C LYS A 349 -30.69 9.09 -17.28
N TYR A 350 -31.15 8.95 -16.03
CA TYR A 350 -31.54 7.65 -15.50
C TYR A 350 -32.61 6.98 -16.38
N LYS A 351 -32.33 5.73 -16.73
CA LYS A 351 -33.25 4.83 -17.43
C LYS A 351 -33.34 3.55 -16.64
N LYS A 352 -34.55 3.01 -16.52
CA LYS A 352 -34.75 1.73 -15.84
C LYS A 352 -33.90 0.63 -16.52
N PRO A 353 -33.13 -0.17 -15.78
CA PRO A 353 -32.34 -1.27 -16.34
C PRO A 353 -33.20 -2.21 -17.20
N GLY A 354 -32.64 -2.65 -18.34
CA GLY A 354 -33.30 -3.59 -19.26
C GLY A 354 -34.44 -2.99 -20.11
N SER A 355 -34.71 -1.68 -20.01
CA SER A 355 -35.79 -1.01 -20.75
C SER A 355 -35.55 -0.86 -22.26
N ASP A 356 -34.33 -1.11 -22.75
CA ASP A 356 -34.03 -1.13 -24.18
C ASP A 356 -34.85 -2.20 -24.93
N PRO A 357 -35.29 -1.96 -26.16
CA PRO A 357 -35.94 -2.98 -26.98
C PRO A 357 -34.95 -4.05 -27.47
N GLY A 358 -35.46 -5.25 -27.73
CA GLY A 358 -34.68 -6.34 -28.31
C GLY A 358 -33.76 -7.09 -27.32
N PRO A 359 -32.94 -8.03 -27.82
CA PRO A 359 -32.14 -8.93 -27.00
C PRO A 359 -30.85 -8.31 -26.45
N ILE A 360 -30.36 -7.22 -27.04
CA ILE A 360 -29.16 -6.51 -26.57
C ILE A 360 -29.60 -5.36 -25.67
N LYS A 361 -29.17 -5.39 -24.41
CA LYS A 361 -29.42 -4.33 -23.42
C LYS A 361 -28.16 -3.51 -23.19
N ARG A 362 -28.29 -2.19 -23.06
CA ARG A 362 -27.20 -1.30 -22.63
C ARG A 362 -27.45 -0.86 -21.20
N GLY A 363 -26.41 -0.96 -20.38
CA GLY A 363 -26.42 -0.49 -19.01
C GLY A 363 -25.29 0.49 -18.78
N PHE A 364 -25.54 1.46 -17.92
CA PHE A 364 -24.52 2.27 -17.29
C PHE A 364 -24.83 2.27 -15.80
N GLY A 365 -23.79 2.33 -14.98
CA GLY A 365 -23.90 2.35 -13.52
C GLY A 365 -23.09 3.51 -12.97
N MET A 366 -23.26 3.77 -11.68
CA MET A 366 -22.45 4.72 -10.96
C MET A 366 -22.08 4.13 -9.61
N ALA A 367 -20.86 4.41 -9.18
CA ALA A 367 -20.39 4.07 -7.86
C ALA A 367 -19.67 5.29 -7.30
N GLN A 368 -19.62 5.38 -5.98
CA GLN A 368 -18.87 6.40 -5.28
C GLN A 368 -17.92 5.74 -4.29
N GLY A 369 -16.73 6.31 -4.17
CA GLY A 369 -15.79 5.96 -3.13
C GLY A 369 -15.03 7.15 -2.60
N HIS A 370 -14.36 6.92 -1.48
CA HIS A 370 -13.31 7.80 -1.00
C HIS A 370 -12.13 6.97 -0.49
N TRP A 371 -11.00 7.64 -0.30
CA TRP A 371 -9.87 7.12 0.44
C TRP A 371 -9.53 8.11 1.55
N THR A 372 -9.32 7.62 2.78
CA THR A 372 -8.97 8.49 3.90
C THR A 372 -7.67 9.22 3.60
N ARG A 373 -7.62 10.52 3.93
CA ARG A 373 -6.42 11.33 3.80
C ARG A 373 -5.50 11.05 4.99
N PHE A 374 -4.31 10.56 4.71
CA PHE A 374 -3.24 10.44 5.69
C PHE A 374 -2.27 11.62 5.55
N ILE A 375 -1.65 12.03 6.65
CA ILE A 375 -0.58 13.03 6.68
C ILE A 375 0.53 12.52 7.58
N ASN A 376 1.77 12.56 7.08
CA ASN A 376 2.95 12.32 7.88
C ASN A 376 3.59 13.66 8.25
N LEU A 377 3.46 14.03 9.52
CA LEU A 377 4.01 15.29 10.02
C LEU A 377 5.54 15.30 10.08
N ASN A 378 6.19 14.13 10.10
CA ASN A 378 7.64 14.01 9.98
C ASN A 378 8.06 14.02 8.50
N SER A 379 7.90 15.18 7.86
CA SER A 379 8.32 15.43 6.47
C SER A 379 9.19 16.67 6.41
N SER A 380 10.37 16.55 5.80
CA SER A 380 11.39 17.58 5.75
C SER A 380 11.99 17.71 4.35
N ALA A 381 12.48 18.91 4.04
CA ALA A 381 13.20 19.19 2.81
C ALA A 381 14.23 20.30 3.01
N THR A 382 15.22 20.33 2.13
CA THR A 382 16.16 21.46 2.00
C THR A 382 15.95 22.08 0.63
N VAL A 383 15.83 23.42 0.59
CA VAL A 383 15.91 24.20 -0.64
C VAL A 383 17.21 24.98 -0.61
N ARG A 384 17.98 24.93 -1.69
CA ARG A 384 19.27 25.61 -1.83
C ARG A 384 19.23 26.50 -3.06
N ILE A 385 19.57 27.77 -2.87
CA ILE A 385 19.84 28.71 -3.95
C ILE A 385 21.36 28.85 -4.04
N ASN A 386 21.94 28.43 -5.16
CA ASN A 386 23.39 28.46 -5.38
C ASN A 386 23.82 29.85 -5.87
N LYS A 387 25.12 30.14 -5.79
CA LYS A 387 25.69 31.42 -6.23
C LYS A 387 25.58 31.66 -7.74
N ASP A 388 25.44 30.59 -8.53
CA ASP A 388 25.22 30.65 -9.97
C ASP A 388 23.75 30.84 -10.35
N GLY A 389 22.86 30.98 -9.37
CA GLY A 389 21.43 31.14 -9.56
C GLY A 389 20.66 29.82 -9.67
N SER A 390 21.33 28.66 -9.71
CA SER A 390 20.64 27.37 -9.76
C SER A 390 19.94 27.07 -8.43
N VAL A 391 18.75 26.48 -8.51
CA VAL A 391 17.94 26.13 -7.33
C VAL A 391 17.76 24.62 -7.23
N GLU A 392 18.00 24.08 -6.04
CA GLU A 392 17.85 22.65 -5.75
C GLU A 392 16.85 22.42 -4.62
N VAL A 393 16.07 21.35 -4.70
CA VAL A 393 15.25 20.83 -3.59
C VAL A 393 15.61 19.38 -3.30
N MET A 394 15.78 19.06 -2.01
CA MET A 394 16.25 17.76 -1.53
C MET A 394 15.33 17.16 -0.46
N SER A 395 14.96 15.89 -0.61
CA SER A 395 14.23 15.10 0.41
C SER A 395 14.38 13.61 0.13
N SER A 396 14.43 12.75 1.15
CA SER A 396 14.56 11.30 0.97
C SER A 396 13.30 10.62 0.44
N VAL A 397 12.19 11.35 0.28
CA VAL A 397 10.95 10.91 -0.38
C VAL A 397 11.24 10.28 -1.74
N GLN A 398 10.46 9.31 -2.18
CA GLN A 398 10.63 8.64 -3.47
C GLN A 398 9.49 8.98 -4.44
N ASP A 399 9.81 9.06 -5.74
CA ASP A 399 8.82 9.13 -6.81
C ASP A 399 8.59 7.74 -7.39
N ILE A 400 7.33 7.32 -7.34
CA ILE A 400 6.90 5.98 -7.72
C ILE A 400 6.16 5.99 -9.06
N GLY A 401 6.31 7.06 -9.83
CA GLY A 401 5.55 7.35 -11.05
C GLY A 401 4.33 8.23 -10.80
N THR A 402 4.17 8.80 -9.60
CA THR A 402 3.08 9.71 -9.24
C THR A 402 3.40 11.18 -9.53
N GLY A 403 4.64 11.49 -9.92
CA GLY A 403 5.06 12.85 -10.24
C GLY A 403 5.50 13.66 -9.02
N THR A 404 6.03 12.99 -7.99
CA THR A 404 6.59 13.66 -6.81
C THR A 404 7.68 14.65 -7.20
N LYS A 405 8.58 14.31 -8.15
CA LYS A 405 9.61 15.25 -8.60
C LYS A 405 8.99 16.55 -9.15
N THR A 406 7.98 16.42 -10.01
CA THR A 406 7.29 17.56 -10.63
C THR A 406 6.58 18.45 -9.61
N ILE A 407 5.82 17.88 -8.67
CA ILE A 407 5.09 18.71 -7.69
C ILE A 407 6.03 19.46 -6.76
N LEU A 408 7.21 18.89 -6.42
CA LEU A 408 8.19 19.61 -5.59
C LEU A 408 8.80 20.77 -6.36
N ALA A 409 9.17 20.56 -7.62
CA ALA A 409 9.66 21.63 -8.48
C ALA A 409 8.63 22.77 -8.60
N GLN A 410 7.36 22.45 -8.85
CA GLN A 410 6.28 23.44 -8.96
C GLN A 410 6.13 24.29 -7.69
N VAL A 411 6.19 23.66 -6.51
CA VAL A 411 6.05 24.39 -5.23
C VAL A 411 7.21 25.34 -4.99
N VAL A 412 8.45 24.93 -5.30
CA VAL A 412 9.62 25.80 -5.15
C VAL A 412 9.60 26.92 -6.19
N ALA A 413 9.27 26.59 -7.43
CA ALA A 413 9.18 27.54 -8.53
C ALA A 413 8.14 28.64 -8.26
N GLU A 414 6.94 28.27 -7.79
CA GLU A 414 5.89 29.23 -7.40
C GLU A 414 6.37 30.18 -6.30
N GLU A 415 7.09 29.66 -5.29
CA GLU A 415 7.57 30.47 -4.17
C GLU A 415 8.67 31.45 -4.58
N LEU A 416 9.50 31.06 -5.55
CA LEU A 416 10.68 31.81 -6.03
C LEU A 416 10.44 32.55 -7.36
N GLY A 417 9.24 32.55 -7.92
CA GLY A 417 8.95 33.23 -9.19
C GLY A 417 9.65 32.63 -10.42
N LEU A 418 10.03 31.36 -10.36
CA LEU A 418 10.72 30.60 -11.42
C LEU A 418 9.76 29.66 -12.17
N MET A 419 10.27 28.97 -13.19
CA MET A 419 9.60 27.82 -13.81
C MET A 419 10.00 26.51 -13.13
N ALA A 420 9.14 25.49 -13.21
CA ALA A 420 9.45 24.18 -12.63
C ALA A 420 10.69 23.52 -13.26
N GLU A 421 10.99 23.82 -14.52
CA GLU A 421 12.18 23.32 -15.22
C GLU A 421 13.51 23.95 -14.73
N ASP A 422 13.44 25.09 -14.02
CA ASP A 422 14.60 25.74 -13.41
C ASP A 422 15.03 25.08 -12.10
N ILE A 423 14.21 24.17 -11.56
CA ILE A 423 14.42 23.55 -10.25
C ILE A 423 15.01 22.14 -10.40
N THR A 424 16.20 21.92 -9.83
CA THR A 424 16.79 20.59 -9.73
C THR A 424 16.22 19.85 -8.52
N VAL A 425 15.57 18.71 -8.76
CA VAL A 425 14.93 17.91 -7.70
C VAL A 425 15.76 16.67 -7.39
N LYS A 426 16.30 16.59 -6.17
CA LYS A 426 17.11 15.48 -5.67
C LYS A 426 16.34 14.72 -4.61
N ILE A 427 15.85 13.54 -4.96
CA ILE A 427 15.00 12.76 -4.05
C ILE A 427 15.39 11.28 -4.01
N GLY A 428 14.82 10.53 -3.07
CA GLY A 428 14.96 9.09 -3.00
C GLY A 428 16.29 8.63 -2.38
N ASP A 429 16.99 9.47 -1.65
CA ASP A 429 18.24 9.10 -0.96
C ASP A 429 18.13 9.42 0.53
N THR A 430 18.42 8.44 1.38
CA THR A 430 18.32 8.60 2.84
C THR A 430 19.38 9.52 3.45
N ILE A 431 20.34 10.04 2.66
CA ILE A 431 21.21 11.14 3.11
C ILE A 431 20.49 12.50 3.11
N TYR A 432 19.39 12.63 2.38
CA TYR A 432 18.56 13.84 2.36
C TYR A 432 17.60 13.88 3.55
N PRO A 433 17.03 15.04 3.88
CA PRO A 433 16.07 15.16 4.99
C PRO A 433 14.91 14.15 4.86
N ASP A 434 14.40 13.70 6.00
CA ASP A 434 13.37 12.65 6.06
C ASP A 434 12.13 13.04 5.24
N GLY A 435 11.74 12.17 4.31
CA GLY A 435 10.52 12.25 3.53
C GLY A 435 9.57 11.11 3.88
N PRO A 436 8.27 11.24 3.59
CA PRO A 436 7.31 10.18 3.87
C PRO A 436 7.48 9.00 2.90
N GLY A 437 7.10 7.80 3.35
CA GLY A 437 6.85 6.67 2.45
C GLY A 437 5.77 6.99 1.42
N SER A 438 5.92 6.48 0.20
CA SER A 438 5.02 6.69 -0.92
C SER A 438 3.96 5.60 -1.01
N GLY A 439 2.92 5.72 -0.18
CA GLY A 439 1.68 4.96 -0.28
C GLY A 439 0.57 5.59 0.54
N GLY A 440 -0.61 4.96 0.57
CA GLY A 440 -1.79 5.53 1.24
C GLY A 440 -2.23 6.92 0.72
N SER A 441 -1.67 7.40 -0.39
CA SER A 441 -1.82 8.78 -0.89
C SER A 441 -1.33 9.86 0.10
N VAL A 442 -0.34 9.54 0.95
CA VAL A 442 0.19 10.44 2.00
C VAL A 442 1.17 11.49 1.47
N THR A 443 1.92 11.16 0.40
CA THR A 443 3.14 11.86 0.00
C THR A 443 2.92 13.34 -0.28
N ALA A 444 2.14 13.69 -1.30
CA ALA A 444 1.98 15.08 -1.76
C ALA A 444 1.48 16.00 -0.63
N GLY A 445 0.47 15.56 0.12
CA GLY A 445 -0.09 16.32 1.23
C GLY A 445 0.87 16.52 2.42
N SER A 446 1.91 15.69 2.53
CA SER A 446 2.87 15.73 3.64
C SER A 446 4.15 16.47 3.29
N ILE A 447 4.71 16.27 2.09
CA ILE A 447 6.00 16.86 1.72
C ILE A 447 5.89 18.29 1.19
N THR A 448 4.80 18.64 0.49
CA THR A 448 4.68 19.97 -0.15
C THR A 448 4.66 21.14 0.83
N PRO A 449 4.03 21.06 2.03
CA PRO A 449 4.14 22.14 3.02
C PRO A 449 5.57 22.35 3.52
N ALA A 450 6.32 21.28 3.76
CA ALA A 450 7.72 21.37 4.19
C ALA A 450 8.60 22.03 3.12
N VAL A 451 8.38 21.66 1.86
CA VAL A 451 9.09 22.24 0.70
C VAL A 451 8.74 23.72 0.52
N ARG A 452 7.46 24.10 0.60
CA ARG A 452 7.06 25.52 0.51
C ARG A 452 7.68 26.34 1.63
N ASN A 453 7.67 25.84 2.86
CA ASN A 453 8.29 26.52 4.00
C ASN A 453 9.80 26.67 3.82
N ALA A 454 10.49 25.66 3.30
CA ALA A 454 11.92 25.72 3.00
C ALA A 454 12.23 26.75 1.90
N ALA A 455 11.44 26.76 0.82
CA ALA A 455 11.57 27.73 -0.26
C ALA A 455 11.30 29.16 0.22
N TYR A 456 10.26 29.38 1.03
CA TYR A 456 9.96 30.69 1.61
C TYR A 456 11.13 31.21 2.47
N LYS A 457 11.70 30.35 3.33
CA LYS A 457 12.87 30.71 4.15
C LYS A 457 14.08 31.08 3.29
N ALA A 458 14.36 30.28 2.25
CA ALA A 458 15.44 30.58 1.31
C ALA A 458 15.21 31.92 0.57
N LYS A 459 13.96 32.20 0.16
CA LYS A 459 13.58 33.49 -0.43
C LYS A 459 13.83 34.65 0.52
N MET A 460 13.41 34.54 1.77
CA MET A 460 13.59 35.61 2.76
C MET A 460 15.07 35.90 3.04
N GLU A 461 15.91 34.87 3.08
CA GLU A 461 17.36 35.05 3.24
C GLU A 461 17.99 35.75 2.02
N LEU A 462 17.58 35.36 0.81
CA LEU A 462 18.00 36.03 -0.43
C LEU A 462 17.55 37.50 -0.46
N LEU A 463 16.27 37.76 -0.21
CA LEU A 463 15.72 39.12 -0.22
C LEU A 463 16.35 39.99 0.87
N GLY A 464 16.70 39.44 2.04
CA GLY A 464 17.44 40.17 3.07
C GLY A 464 18.82 40.65 2.61
N GLN A 465 19.53 39.82 1.83
CA GLN A 465 20.82 40.22 1.23
C GLN A 465 20.64 41.30 0.16
N VAL A 466 19.62 41.16 -0.69
CA VAL A 466 19.30 42.15 -1.75
C VAL A 466 18.87 43.48 -1.13
N ALA A 467 17.97 43.46 -0.15
CA ALA A 467 17.51 44.63 0.61
C ALA A 467 18.69 45.40 1.22
N GLY A 468 19.61 44.70 1.89
CA GLY A 468 20.82 45.31 2.45
C GLY A 468 21.77 45.89 1.40
N ALA A 469 21.86 45.27 0.22
CA ALA A 469 22.69 45.75 -0.88
C ALA A 469 22.06 46.96 -1.62
N TRP A 470 20.73 47.02 -1.68
CA TRP A 470 19.98 48.05 -2.41
C TRP A 470 19.49 49.20 -1.52
N ASP A 471 19.68 49.10 -0.20
CA ASP A 471 19.22 50.07 0.80
C ASP A 471 17.69 50.30 0.74
N VAL A 472 16.93 49.20 0.70
CA VAL A 472 15.46 49.19 0.65
C VAL A 472 14.88 48.23 1.69
N GLU A 473 13.61 48.41 2.04
CA GLU A 473 12.90 47.49 2.93
C GLU A 473 12.62 46.15 2.24
N ILE A 474 12.77 45.04 2.95
CA ILE A 474 12.55 43.69 2.39
C ILE A 474 11.12 43.51 1.84
N ASP A 475 10.13 44.10 2.50
CA ASP A 475 8.71 44.04 2.11
C ASP A 475 8.41 44.80 0.81
N SER A 476 9.36 45.61 0.31
CA SER A 476 9.26 46.29 -0.98
C SER A 476 9.76 45.46 -2.16
N LEU A 477 10.36 44.29 -1.90
CA LEU A 477 10.94 43.41 -2.92
C LEU A 477 9.97 42.28 -3.28
N GLU A 478 9.91 41.96 -4.58
CA GLU A 478 9.23 40.76 -5.10
C GLU A 478 10.18 39.94 -5.97
N VAL A 479 9.99 38.61 -6.02
CA VAL A 479 10.68 37.71 -6.94
C VAL A 479 9.67 37.19 -7.95
N LYS A 480 9.88 37.46 -9.24
CA LYS A 480 8.91 37.19 -10.30
C LYS A 480 9.56 37.12 -11.68
N ASN A 481 9.19 36.10 -12.45
CA ASN A 481 9.56 35.88 -13.85
C ASN A 481 11.06 35.63 -14.09
N GLY A 482 11.69 34.81 -13.23
CA GLY A 482 13.15 34.66 -13.21
C GLY A 482 13.82 35.66 -12.29
#